data_AF-A0A929WBF3-F1
#
_entry.id   AF-A0A929WBF3-F1
#
_cell.length_a   1.000
_cell.length_b   1.000
_cell.length_c   1.000
_cell.angle_alpha   90.00
_cell.angle_beta   90.00
_cell.angle_gamma   90.00
#
_symmetry.space_group_name_H-M   'P 1'
#
loop_
_entity.id
_entity.type
_entity.pdbx_description
1 polymer ?
#
loop_
_entity_poly.entity_id
_entity_poly.type
_entity_poly.pdbx_seq_one_letter_code
_entity_poly.pdbx_strand_id
1 'polypeptide(L)'
;VFVDAQGDIYVNCMGSFGYKPGFAGGLLRIRKGQTDFDPDFVINYQTAKVQGFDGAIDYVGTVRLASDGKVYAMAANFALDPNNKNPYLAKVMFPVVIDLQQRSVQKIDGIPYSNGHAVAIGERDGKLYFGSGNDEAYGFYAYNLKTKKSEGLAFTVVGMPAQFETLK
;
A
#
# COMPACT_ATOMS: atom_id res chain seq x y z
N VAL A 1 3.06 6.32 -9.33
CA VAL A 1 2.13 7.35 -9.86
C VAL A 1 0.91 6.64 -10.41
N PHE A 2 -0.27 7.20 -10.25
CA PHE A 2 -1.50 6.70 -10.86
C PHE A 2 -2.41 7.86 -11.25
N VAL A 3 -3.39 7.60 -12.10
CA VAL A 3 -4.37 8.58 -12.57
C VAL A 3 -5.75 8.08 -12.21
N ASP A 4 -6.57 8.93 -11.60
CA ASP A 4 -7.93 8.57 -11.24
C ASP A 4 -8.92 8.71 -12.42
N ALA A 5 -10.20 8.39 -12.17
CA ALA A 5 -11.25 8.49 -13.17
C ALA A 5 -11.55 9.95 -13.58
N GLN A 6 -11.21 10.94 -12.74
CA GLN A 6 -11.35 12.36 -13.03
C GLN A 6 -10.19 12.88 -13.88
N GLY A 7 -9.11 12.11 -13.98
CA GLY A 7 -7.87 12.45 -14.70
C GLY A 7 -6.86 13.21 -13.84
N ASP A 8 -7.07 13.26 -12.53
CA ASP A 8 -6.09 13.80 -11.59
C ASP A 8 -4.93 12.80 -11.45
N ILE A 9 -3.71 13.32 -11.43
CA ILE A 9 -2.48 12.54 -11.28
C ILE A 9 -2.09 12.53 -9.81
N TYR A 10 -1.80 11.35 -9.28
CA TYR A 10 -1.35 11.17 -7.90
C TYR A 10 0.06 10.61 -7.84
N VAL A 11 0.89 11.21 -7.00
CA VAL A 11 2.30 10.86 -6.82
C VAL A 11 2.49 10.37 -5.39
N ASN A 12 2.86 9.09 -5.25
CA ASN A 12 3.29 8.51 -3.97
C ASN A 12 4.74 8.90 -3.71
N CYS A 13 4.97 9.74 -2.71
CA CYS A 13 6.27 10.22 -2.29
C CYS A 13 6.73 9.39 -1.08
N MET A 14 7.79 8.60 -1.25
CA MET A 14 8.25 7.66 -0.20
C MET A 14 9.01 8.30 0.96
N GLY A 15 9.36 9.59 0.90
CA GLY A 15 9.97 10.30 2.02
C GLY A 15 11.25 9.64 2.57
N SER A 16 12.20 9.31 1.69
CA SER A 16 13.43 8.58 2.05
C SER A 16 13.16 7.22 2.75
N PHE A 17 12.06 6.56 2.39
CA PHE A 17 11.59 5.31 3.02
C PHE A 17 11.41 5.44 4.55
N GLY A 18 11.14 6.65 5.05
CA GLY A 18 11.05 6.92 6.49
C GLY A 18 12.38 6.92 7.24
N TYR A 19 13.52 6.62 6.59
CA TYR A 19 14.83 6.55 7.27
C TYR A 19 15.44 7.91 7.61
N LYS A 20 15.00 8.98 6.94
CA LYS A 20 15.56 10.33 7.15
C LYS A 20 14.52 11.25 7.79
N PRO A 21 14.72 11.67 9.06
CA PRO A 21 13.86 12.66 9.71
C PRO A 21 13.74 13.95 8.88
N GLY A 22 12.55 14.55 8.87
CA GLY A 22 12.26 15.77 8.11
C GLY A 22 11.88 15.55 6.63
N PHE A 23 11.89 14.31 6.13
CA PHE A 23 11.45 13.98 4.77
C PHE A 23 10.14 13.19 4.83
N ALA A 24 9.03 13.89 5.07
CA ALA A 24 7.72 13.26 5.18
C ALA A 24 7.31 12.55 3.88
N GLY A 25 6.87 11.30 4.02
CA GLY A 25 6.20 10.58 2.95
C GLY A 25 4.74 11.02 2.82
N GLY A 26 4.17 10.87 1.63
CA GLY A 26 2.77 11.23 1.42
C GLY A 26 2.28 10.99 0.01
N LEU A 27 1.01 11.31 -0.20
CA LEU A 27 0.38 11.36 -1.51
C LEU A 27 0.10 12.80 -1.90
N LEU A 28 0.63 13.21 -3.06
CA LEU A 28 0.40 14.51 -3.66
C LEU A 28 -0.46 14.36 -4.92
N ARG A 29 -1.13 15.43 -5.31
CA ARG A 29 -2.02 15.49 -6.48
C ARG A 29 -1.59 16.59 -7.45
N ILE A 30 -1.74 16.33 -8.73
CA ILE A 30 -1.77 17.34 -9.81
C ILE A 30 -3.14 17.20 -10.47
N ARG A 31 -3.92 18.28 -10.51
CA ARG A 31 -5.27 18.25 -11.11
C ARG A 31 -5.18 18.04 -12.62
N LYS A 32 -6.20 17.41 -13.21
CA LYS A 32 -6.28 17.24 -14.67
C LYS A 32 -6.03 18.56 -15.41
N GLY A 33 -5.08 18.54 -16.35
CA GLY A 33 -4.72 19.69 -17.18
C GLY A 33 -3.87 20.76 -16.47
N GLN A 34 -3.49 20.55 -15.21
CA GLN A 34 -2.53 21.38 -14.50
C GLN A 34 -1.12 20.76 -14.54
N THR A 35 -0.11 21.56 -14.20
CA THR A 35 1.29 21.12 -14.11
C THR A 35 1.83 21.15 -12.69
N ASP A 36 1.29 22.02 -11.84
CA ASP A 36 1.73 22.19 -10.46
C ASP A 36 0.98 21.27 -9.49
N PHE A 37 1.63 20.95 -8.37
CA PHE A 37 0.96 20.23 -7.28
C PHE A 37 -0.17 21.08 -6.70
N ASP A 38 -1.29 20.42 -6.42
CA ASP A 38 -2.45 21.01 -5.80
C ASP A 38 -2.14 21.39 -4.34
N PRO A 39 -2.09 22.69 -4.00
CA PRO A 39 -1.75 23.13 -2.65
C PRO A 39 -2.80 22.70 -1.62
N ASP A 40 -4.02 22.39 -2.05
CA ASP A 40 -5.13 22.01 -1.18
C ASP A 40 -5.14 20.50 -0.88
N PHE A 41 -4.27 19.71 -1.52
CA PHE A 41 -4.28 18.25 -1.41
C PHE A 41 -2.96 17.70 -0.89
N VAL A 42 -3.03 17.05 0.26
CA VAL A 42 -1.96 16.19 0.78
C VAL A 42 -2.56 15.10 1.66
N ILE A 43 -2.03 13.88 1.53
CA ILE A 43 -2.15 12.86 2.58
C ILE A 43 -0.74 12.67 3.12
N ASN A 44 -0.47 13.20 4.32
CA ASN A 44 0.82 13.06 4.98
C ASN A 44 0.83 11.79 5.82
N TYR A 45 1.64 10.81 5.46
CA TYR A 45 1.63 9.50 6.11
C TYR A 45 2.17 9.52 7.55
N GLN A 46 3.01 10.49 7.90
CA GLN A 46 3.57 10.62 9.25
C GLN A 46 2.56 11.18 10.26
N THR A 47 1.54 11.90 9.78
CA THR A 47 0.49 12.49 10.64
C THR A 47 -0.88 11.85 10.43
N ALA A 48 -1.07 11.09 9.35
CA ALA A 48 -2.31 10.38 9.09
C ALA A 48 -2.54 9.29 10.15
N LYS A 49 -3.70 9.37 10.82
CA LYS A 49 -4.18 8.27 11.66
C LYS A 49 -4.58 7.10 10.77
N VAL A 50 -4.03 5.91 11.04
CA VAL A 50 -4.43 4.67 10.37
C VAL A 50 -5.54 4.01 11.16
N GLN A 51 -6.74 3.94 10.59
CA GLN A 51 -7.85 3.25 11.22
C GLN A 51 -7.56 1.74 11.30
N GLY A 52 -7.80 1.13 12.47
CA GLY A 52 -7.53 -0.29 12.69
C GLY A 52 -6.05 -0.63 12.93
N PHE A 53 -5.18 0.36 13.12
CA PHE A 53 -3.76 0.13 13.41
C PHE A 53 -3.25 1.14 14.45
N ASP A 54 -2.65 0.62 15.52
CA ASP A 54 -2.02 1.45 16.55
C ASP A 54 -0.54 1.64 16.22
N GLY A 55 -0.28 2.57 15.29
CA GLY A 55 1.05 2.86 14.79
C GLY A 55 1.03 3.88 13.65
N ALA A 56 2.19 4.45 13.34
CA ALA A 56 2.39 5.37 12.22
C ALA A 56 2.68 4.61 10.91
N ILE A 57 2.69 5.34 9.79
CA ILE A 57 3.25 4.85 8.53
C ILE A 57 4.60 5.53 8.33
N ASP A 58 5.66 4.73 8.26
CA ASP A 58 7.02 5.23 7.97
C ASP A 58 7.16 5.60 6.50
N TYR A 59 6.65 4.74 5.61
CA TYR A 59 6.51 5.00 4.18
C TYR A 59 5.43 4.13 3.55
N VAL A 60 5.00 4.47 2.33
CA VAL A 60 4.14 3.62 1.51
C VAL A 60 4.93 3.18 0.29
N GLY A 61 5.02 1.87 0.07
CA GLY A 61 5.70 1.27 -1.08
C GLY A 61 4.78 1.20 -2.30
N THR A 62 4.37 -0.02 -2.66
CA THR A 62 3.45 -0.27 -3.78
C THR A 62 2.11 0.40 -3.54
N VAL A 63 1.58 1.05 -4.58
CA VAL A 63 0.24 1.63 -4.62
C VAL A 63 -0.50 1.15 -5.87
N ARG A 64 -1.80 0.93 -5.75
CA ARG A 64 -2.68 0.57 -6.85
C ARG A 64 -4.03 1.28 -6.69
N LEU A 65 -4.41 2.06 -7.69
CA LEU A 65 -5.80 2.50 -7.83
C LEU A 65 -6.62 1.30 -8.31
N ALA A 66 -7.64 0.92 -7.55
CA ALA A 66 -8.51 -0.21 -7.89
C ALA A 66 -9.79 0.25 -8.63
N SER A 67 -10.51 -0.70 -9.21
CA SER A 67 -11.76 -0.43 -9.94
C SER A 67 -12.88 0.22 -9.11
N ASP A 68 -12.81 0.13 -7.78
CA ASP A 68 -13.76 0.78 -6.86
C ASP A 68 -13.41 2.25 -6.56
N GLY A 69 -12.37 2.78 -7.20
CA GLY A 69 -11.92 4.17 -7.07
C GLY A 69 -11.10 4.44 -5.79
N LYS A 70 -10.78 3.41 -4.99
CA LYS A 70 -9.91 3.55 -3.82
C LYS A 70 -8.48 3.18 -4.17
N VAL A 71 -7.55 3.68 -3.38
CA VAL A 71 -6.13 3.35 -3.52
C VAL A 71 -5.77 2.31 -2.48
N TYR A 72 -5.20 1.21 -2.94
CA TYR A 72 -4.73 0.12 -2.11
C TYR A 72 -3.21 0.13 -2.11
N ALA A 73 -2.60 -0.06 -0.95
CA ALA A 73 -1.16 0.11 -0.82
C ALA A 73 -0.54 -0.84 0.20
N MET A 74 0.77 -1.07 0.06
CA MET A 74 1.58 -1.70 1.10
C MET A 74 2.31 -0.59 1.88
N ALA A 75 1.84 -0.32 3.09
CA ALA A 75 2.45 0.62 4.03
C ALA A 75 3.49 -0.07 4.90
N ALA A 76 4.48 0.66 5.37
CA ALA A 76 5.52 0.17 6.25
C ALA A 76 5.39 0.74 7.65
N ASN A 77 5.66 -0.09 8.65
CA ASN A 77 5.93 0.35 10.02
C ASN A 77 7.09 -0.48 10.60
N PHE A 78 8.21 0.16 10.91
CA PHE A 78 9.43 -0.48 11.41
C PHE A 78 9.28 -1.08 12.82
N ALA A 79 8.33 -0.59 13.62
CA ALA A 79 8.04 -1.13 14.94
C ALA A 79 7.32 -2.49 14.90
N LEU A 80 6.89 -2.96 13.71
CA LEU A 80 6.33 -4.31 13.54
C LEU A 80 7.38 -5.41 13.65
N ASP A 81 8.63 -5.13 13.27
CA ASP A 81 9.74 -6.09 13.36
C ASP A 81 11.06 -5.38 13.73
N PRO A 82 11.12 -4.76 14.93
CA PRO A 82 12.17 -3.80 15.28
C PRO A 82 13.54 -4.46 15.51
N ASN A 83 13.57 -5.77 15.70
CA ASN A 83 14.78 -6.53 16.02
C ASN A 83 15.43 -7.18 14.79
N ASN A 84 14.76 -7.13 13.62
CA ASN A 84 15.27 -7.77 12.43
C ASN A 84 16.38 -6.93 11.78
N LYS A 85 17.59 -7.46 11.81
CA LYS A 85 18.78 -6.80 11.25
C LYS A 85 18.86 -6.91 9.73
N ASN A 86 18.04 -7.75 9.11
CA ASN A 86 17.99 -7.90 7.66
C ASN A 86 16.76 -7.17 7.09
N PRO A 87 16.92 -5.95 6.54
CA PRO A 87 15.81 -5.17 6.00
C PRO A 87 15.10 -5.87 4.83
N TYR A 88 15.75 -6.82 4.17
CA TYR A 88 15.15 -7.60 3.07
C TYR A 88 14.12 -8.62 3.56
N LEU A 89 14.17 -9.02 4.84
CA LEU A 89 13.30 -10.04 5.42
C LEU A 89 12.37 -9.50 6.52
N ALA A 90 12.62 -8.28 7.01
CA ALA A 90 11.84 -7.67 8.08
C ALA A 90 10.35 -7.56 7.73
N LYS A 91 9.47 -8.08 8.59
CA LYS A 91 8.01 -8.14 8.35
C LYS A 91 7.33 -6.82 8.70
N VAL A 92 7.72 -5.76 8.00
CA VAL A 92 7.31 -4.37 8.30
C VAL A 92 6.19 -3.86 7.40
N MET A 93 5.83 -4.59 6.35
CA MET A 93 4.84 -4.16 5.36
C MET A 93 3.44 -4.68 5.70
N PHE A 94 2.42 -3.85 5.59
CA PHE A 94 1.02 -4.22 5.81
C PHE A 94 0.10 -3.52 4.80
N PRO A 95 -1.01 -4.17 4.38
CA PRO A 95 -1.90 -3.60 3.40
C PRO A 95 -2.82 -2.54 4.03
N VAL A 96 -3.05 -1.46 3.29
CA VAL A 96 -3.98 -0.39 3.63
C VAL A 96 -4.87 -0.04 2.44
N VAL A 97 -6.04 0.51 2.74
CA VAL A 97 -6.89 1.23 1.79
C VAL A 97 -6.85 2.72 2.12
N ILE A 98 -6.76 3.55 1.08
CA ILE A 98 -6.69 5.00 1.14
C ILE A 98 -7.88 5.57 0.37
N ASP A 99 -8.66 6.41 1.04
CA ASP A 99 -9.72 7.20 0.43
C ASP A 99 -9.16 8.58 0.07
N LEU A 100 -9.08 8.87 -1.23
CA LEU A 100 -8.56 10.15 -1.73
C LEU A 100 -9.47 11.32 -1.38
N GLN A 101 -10.79 11.14 -1.36
CA GLN A 101 -11.74 12.19 -1.06
C GLN A 101 -11.77 12.51 0.43
N GLN A 102 -11.84 11.47 1.26
CA GLN A 102 -11.84 11.62 2.72
C GLN A 102 -10.45 11.83 3.31
N ARG A 103 -9.39 11.63 2.52
CA ARG A 103 -7.98 11.70 2.94
C ARG A 103 -7.70 10.79 4.14
N SER A 104 -8.34 9.63 4.15
CA SER A 104 -8.29 8.66 5.25
C SER A 104 -7.50 7.43 4.85
N VAL A 105 -6.91 6.78 5.84
CA VAL A 105 -6.14 5.54 5.68
C VAL A 105 -6.67 4.51 6.66
N GLN A 106 -6.91 3.30 6.19
CA GLN A 106 -7.40 2.18 7.00
C GLN A 106 -6.56 0.93 6.71
N LYS A 107 -6.15 0.21 7.76
CA LYS A 107 -5.50 -1.09 7.65
C LYS A 107 -6.48 -2.13 7.10
N ILE A 108 -5.98 -3.02 6.25
CA ILE A 108 -6.71 -4.21 5.79
C ILE A 108 -6.32 -5.39 6.67
N ASP A 109 -7.31 -5.98 7.33
CA ASP A 109 -7.12 -7.14 8.19
C ASP A 109 -7.17 -8.47 7.41
N GLY A 110 -6.60 -9.52 8.01
CA GLY A 110 -6.60 -10.88 7.48
C GLY A 110 -5.56 -11.14 6.38
N ILE A 111 -4.59 -10.24 6.22
CA ILE A 111 -3.42 -10.43 5.36
C ILE A 111 -2.18 -10.30 6.26
N PRO A 112 -1.29 -11.32 6.34
CA PRO A 112 -0.11 -11.26 7.19
C PRO A 112 0.86 -10.16 6.76
N TYR A 113 1.62 -9.65 7.74
CA TYR A 113 2.69 -8.70 7.47
C TYR A 113 3.74 -9.31 6.55
N SER A 114 4.23 -8.48 5.64
CA SER A 114 5.14 -8.87 4.58
C SER A 114 6.49 -8.19 4.75
N ASN A 115 7.48 -8.69 4.04
CA ASN A 115 8.73 -7.98 3.83
C ASN A 115 8.65 -6.96 2.68
N GLY A 116 9.63 -6.06 2.59
CA GLY A 116 9.68 -4.98 1.60
C GLY A 116 9.75 -5.42 0.13
N HIS A 117 10.02 -6.69 -0.17
CA HIS A 117 10.14 -7.23 -1.53
C HIS A 117 8.93 -8.04 -1.98
N ALA A 118 8.04 -8.38 -1.05
CA ALA A 118 6.85 -9.17 -1.28
C ALA A 118 5.61 -8.28 -1.13
N VAL A 119 5.47 -7.29 -2.01
CA VAL A 119 4.53 -6.15 -1.85
C VAL A 119 3.67 -5.91 -3.10
N ALA A 120 3.60 -6.87 -4.02
CA ALA A 120 2.78 -6.76 -5.21
C ALA A 120 1.31 -6.51 -4.87
N ILE A 121 0.62 -5.72 -5.69
CA ILE A 121 -0.84 -5.58 -5.61
C ILE A 121 -1.40 -5.79 -7.01
N GLY A 122 -2.13 -6.88 -7.17
CA GLY A 122 -2.86 -7.25 -8.37
C GLY A 122 -4.34 -6.98 -8.25
N GLU A 123 -5.04 -6.72 -9.36
CA GLU A 123 -6.50 -6.73 -9.37
C GLU A 123 -6.98 -7.66 -10.48
N ARG A 124 -7.89 -8.58 -10.15
CA ARG A 124 -8.53 -9.48 -11.12
C ARG A 124 -9.87 -9.98 -10.57
N ASP A 125 -10.88 -10.09 -11.43
CA ASP A 125 -12.16 -10.73 -11.13
C ASP A 125 -12.86 -10.18 -9.85
N GLY A 126 -12.81 -8.86 -9.67
CA GLY A 126 -13.41 -8.17 -8.51
C GLY A 126 -12.65 -8.38 -7.19
N LYS A 127 -11.41 -8.86 -7.25
CA LYS A 127 -10.53 -9.08 -6.10
C LYS A 127 -9.21 -8.37 -6.29
N LEU A 128 -8.62 -7.98 -5.16
CA LEU A 128 -7.21 -7.62 -5.07
C LEU A 128 -6.40 -8.81 -4.58
N TYR A 129 -5.17 -8.92 -5.07
CA TYR A 129 -4.21 -9.93 -4.67
C TYR A 129 -2.99 -9.22 -4.10
N PHE A 130 -2.80 -9.32 -2.79
CA PHE A 130 -1.67 -8.73 -2.08
C PHE A 130 -0.56 -9.76 -1.94
N GLY A 131 0.61 -9.44 -2.48
CA GLY A 131 1.83 -10.18 -2.20
C GLY A 131 2.12 -10.12 -0.70
N SER A 132 2.43 -11.26 -0.10
CA SER A 132 2.98 -11.34 1.24
C SER A 132 4.04 -12.43 1.28
N GLY A 133 5.21 -12.07 1.81
CA GLY A 133 6.30 -12.98 2.13
C GLY A 133 6.46 -12.99 3.63
N ASN A 134 5.72 -13.86 4.29
CA ASN A 134 5.67 -14.05 5.75
C ASN A 134 6.41 -15.33 6.14
N ASP A 135 6.20 -15.82 7.37
CA ASP A 135 6.90 -17.01 7.87
C ASP A 135 6.20 -18.30 7.46
N GLU A 136 4.90 -18.21 7.14
CA GLU A 136 4.08 -19.33 6.70
C GLU A 136 4.20 -19.59 5.19
N ALA A 137 4.21 -18.53 4.38
CA ALA A 137 4.21 -18.64 2.92
C ALA A 137 4.75 -17.39 2.21
N TYR A 138 5.22 -17.64 0.98
CA TYR A 138 5.40 -16.62 -0.05
C TYR A 138 4.29 -16.79 -1.08
N GLY A 139 3.44 -15.78 -1.22
CA GLY A 139 2.27 -15.89 -2.09
C GLY A 139 1.40 -14.66 -2.12
N PHE A 140 0.21 -14.84 -2.66
CA PHE A 140 -0.78 -13.78 -2.82
C PHE A 140 -2.02 -14.07 -1.99
N TYR A 141 -2.42 -13.11 -1.16
CA TYR A 141 -3.64 -13.15 -0.37
C TYR A 141 -4.75 -12.40 -1.10
N ALA A 142 -5.89 -13.06 -1.27
CA ALA A 142 -7.04 -12.47 -1.95
C ALA A 142 -7.84 -11.57 -1.01
N TYR A 143 -8.27 -10.42 -1.52
CA TYR A 143 -9.15 -9.48 -0.84
C TYR A 143 -10.31 -9.14 -1.76
N ASN A 144 -11.53 -9.36 -1.28
CA ASN A 144 -12.73 -9.18 -2.07
C ASN A 144 -13.19 -7.71 -2.05
N LEU A 145 -13.23 -7.05 -3.21
CA LEU A 145 -13.61 -5.63 -3.29
C LEU A 145 -15.09 -5.37 -2.97
N LYS A 146 -15.96 -6.38 -3.10
CA LYS A 146 -17.39 -6.25 -2.78
C LYS A 146 -17.65 -6.43 -1.29
N THR A 147 -17.09 -7.47 -0.68
CA THR A 147 -17.33 -7.78 0.75
C THR A 147 -16.39 -7.04 1.69
N LYS A 148 -15.32 -6.44 1.15
CA LYS A 148 -14.27 -5.73 1.89
C LYS A 148 -13.54 -6.61 2.91
N LYS A 149 -13.34 -7.88 2.58
CA LYS A 149 -12.71 -8.88 3.46
C LYS A 149 -11.59 -9.64 2.75
N SER A 150 -10.57 -10.01 3.52
CA SER A 150 -9.59 -11.02 3.10
C SER A 150 -10.26 -12.38 2.96
N GLU A 151 -9.90 -13.10 1.91
CA GLU A 151 -10.29 -14.50 1.65
C GLU A 151 -9.13 -15.48 1.94
N GLY A 152 -8.01 -14.98 2.46
CA GLY A 152 -6.83 -15.78 2.78
C GLY A 152 -5.86 -15.97 1.62
N LEU A 153 -4.92 -16.90 1.79
CA LEU A 153 -3.89 -17.22 0.79
C LEU A 153 -4.54 -17.86 -0.45
N ALA A 154 -4.41 -17.22 -1.61
CA ALA A 154 -4.98 -17.69 -2.86
C ALA A 154 -4.05 -18.65 -3.61
N PHE A 155 -2.74 -18.33 -3.66
CA PHE A 155 -1.72 -19.18 -4.27
C PHE A 155 -0.33 -18.80 -3.77
N THR A 156 0.58 -19.78 -3.78
CA THR A 156 1.99 -19.62 -3.41
C THR A 156 2.85 -19.35 -4.63
N VAL A 157 4.05 -18.81 -4.41
CA VAL A 157 5.07 -18.60 -5.43
C VAL A 157 6.43 -19.05 -4.95
N VAL A 158 7.35 -19.30 -5.89
CA VAL A 158 8.77 -19.43 -5.58
C VAL A 158 9.42 -18.05 -5.67
N GLY A 159 10.01 -17.58 -4.57
CA GLY A 159 10.60 -16.24 -4.47
C GLY A 159 9.64 -15.18 -3.92
N MET A 160 9.97 -13.91 -4.13
CA MET A 160 9.22 -12.78 -3.57
C MET A 160 8.13 -12.31 -4.54
N PRO A 161 6.84 -12.22 -4.12
CA PRO A 161 5.78 -11.63 -4.93
C PRO A 161 5.96 -10.11 -5.04
N ALA A 162 6.86 -9.68 -5.92
CA ALA A 162 7.26 -8.28 -6.09
C ALA A 162 6.39 -7.50 -7.07
N GLN A 163 5.81 -8.18 -8.07
CA GLN A 163 4.95 -7.58 -9.10
C GLN A 163 3.78 -8.50 -9.43
N PHE A 164 2.67 -7.90 -9.88
CA PHE A 164 1.50 -8.61 -10.38
C PHE A 164 0.86 -7.82 -11.50
N GLU A 165 0.87 -8.41 -12.69
CA GLU A 165 0.24 -7.85 -13.87
C GLU A 165 -0.83 -8.78 -14.40
N THR A 166 -1.98 -8.21 -14.75
CA THR A 166 -3.02 -8.93 -15.48
C THR A 166 -2.91 -8.59 -16.95
N LEU A 167 -2.57 -9.59 -17.76
CA LEU A 167 -2.65 -9.47 -19.21
C LEU A 167 -4.13 -9.44 -19.63
N LYS A 168 -4.46 -8.49 -20.50
CA LYS A 168 -5.76 -8.39 -21.16
C LYS A 168 -5.83 -9.36 -22.33
#